data_AF-A0A2G6FRT1-F1
#
_entry.id   AF-A0A2G6FRT1-F1
#
_cell.length_a   1.000
_cell.length_b   1.000
_cell.length_c   1.000
_cell.angle_alpha   90.00
_cell.angle_beta   90.00
_cell.angle_gamma   90.00
#
_symmetry.space_group_name_H-M   'P 1'
#
loop_
_entity.id
_entity.type
_entity.pdbx_description
1 polymer ?
#
loop_
_entity_poly.entity_id
_entity_poly.type
_entity_poly.pdbx_seq_one_letter_code
_entity_poly.pdbx_strand_id
1 'polypeptide(L)' 'MVGLLTLKKLRNLSNESVVEQWVESGYFQYFCGEAYFQWNPPCP' A
#
# COMPACT_ATOMS: atom_id res chain seq x y z
N MET A 1 -0.09 -8.78 4.08
CA MET A 1 0.53 -8.14 2.89
C MET A 1 1.99 -7.80 3.19
N VAL A 2 2.94 -8.54 2.62
CA VAL A 2 4.38 -8.29 2.83
C VAL A 2 4.80 -6.96 2.18
N GLY A 3 4.24 -6.59 1.02
CA GLY A 3 4.53 -5.34 0.33
C GLY A 3 4.24 -4.08 1.16
N LEU A 4 3.10 -4.03 1.84
CA LEU A 4 2.76 -2.91 2.75
C LEU A 4 3.71 -2.81 3.94
N LEU A 5 4.11 -3.94 4.54
CA LEU A 5 5.08 -3.94 5.65
C LEU A 5 6.45 -3.44 5.18
N THR A 6 6.85 -3.79 3.96
CA THR A 6 8.07 -3.29 3.32
C THR A 6 7.97 -1.79 3.07
N LEU A 7 6.88 -1.30 2.48
CA LEU A 7 6.64 0.14 2.25
C LEU A 7 6.64 0.94 3.55
N LYS A 8 5.98 0.41 4.58
CA LYS A 8 5.95 0.99 5.92
C LYS A 8 7.37 1.20 6.48
N LYS A 9 8.23 0.19 6.35
CA LYS A 9 9.61 0.25 6.86
C LYS A 9 10.52 1.11 5.98
N LEU A 10 10.34 1.09 4.66
CA LEU A 10 11.13 1.89 3.71
C LEU A 10 10.88 3.39 3.86
N ARG A 11 9.62 3.79 4.09
CA ARG A 11 9.23 5.20 4.20
C ARG A 11 8.96 5.65 5.64
N ASN A 12 9.19 4.78 6.62
CA ASN A 12 8.94 5.03 8.04
C ASN A 12 7.51 5.56 8.32
N LEU A 13 6.51 4.92 7.71
CA LEU A 13 5.10 5.32 7.77
C LEU A 13 4.36 4.66 8.94
N SER A 14 3.23 5.24 9.35
CA SER A 14 2.27 4.57 10.22
C SER A 14 1.45 3.51 9.45
N ASN A 15 0.61 2.75 10.15
CA ASN A 15 -0.27 1.77 9.51
C ASN A 15 -1.35 2.46 8.67
N GLU A 16 -1.84 3.62 9.11
CA GLU A 16 -2.84 4.40 8.40
C GLU A 16 -2.22 5.05 7.16
N SER A 17 -1.09 5.74 7.30
CA SER A 17 -0.47 6.46 6.19
C SER A 17 0.08 5.54 5.09
N VAL A 18 0.50 4.30 5.42
CA VAL A 18 0.91 3.33 4.38
C VAL A 18 -0.27 2.87 3.54
N VAL A 19 -1.46 2.78 4.14
CA VAL A 19 -2.69 2.41 3.43
C VAL A 19 -3.17 3.57 2.55
N GLU A 20 -3.17 4.80 3.06
CA GLU A 20 -3.52 5.98 2.26
C GLU A 20 -2.62 6.12 1.03
N GLN A 21 -1.30 6.05 1.21
CA GLN A 21 -0.35 6.13 0.10
C GLN A 21 -0.52 4.98 -0.90
N TRP A 22 -0.82 3.78 -0.41
CA TRP A 22 -1.08 2.62 -1.28
C TRP A 22 -2.35 2.83 -2.12
N VAL A 23 -3.41 3.40 -1.55
CA VAL A 23 -4.63 3.74 -2.29
C VAL A 23 -4.38 4.84 -3.32
N GLU A 24 -3.58 5.85 -2.99
CA GLU A 24 -3.28 6.96 -3.91
C GLU A 24 -2.32 6.58 -5.05
N SER A 25 -1.42 5.61 -4.84
CA SER A 25 -0.35 5.30 -5.79
C SER A 25 -0.50 3.92 -6.42
N GLY A 26 -0.85 3.89 -7.71
CA GLY A 26 -0.94 2.63 -8.47
C GLY A 26 0.37 1.86 -8.55
N TYR A 27 1.51 2.57 -8.41
CA TYR A 27 2.82 1.93 -8.30
C TYR A 27 2.96 1.11 -7.02
N PHE A 28 2.48 1.61 -5.88
CA PHE A 28 2.53 0.87 -4.62
C PHE A 28 1.58 -0.33 -4.63
N GLN A 29 0.45 -0.23 -5.32
CA GLN A 29 -0.45 -1.36 -5.53
C GLN A 29 0.21 -2.45 -6.37
N TYR A 30 0.81 -2.07 -7.49
CA TYR A 30 1.57 -2.97 -8.33
C TYR A 30 2.75 -3.62 -7.56
N PHE A 31 3.49 -2.84 -6.78
CA PHE A 31 4.57 -3.34 -5.93
C PHE A 31 4.10 -4.37 -4.89
N CYS A 32 2.89 -4.17 -4.34
CA CYS A 32 2.26 -5.13 -3.43
C CYS A 32 1.71 -6.38 -4.14
N GLY A 33 1.72 -6.43 -5.48
CA GLY A 33 1.27 -7.56 -6.29
C GLY A 33 -0.12 -7.38 -6.91
N GLU A 34 -0.71 -6.19 -6.87
CA GLU A 34 -2.01 -5.93 -7.49
C GLU A 34 -1.90 -5.85 -9.01
N ALA A 35 -2.77 -6.58 -9.70
CA ALA A 35 -2.86 -6.54 -11.17
C ALA A 35 -3.73 -5.37 -11.68
N TYR A 36 -4.62 -4.86 -10.83
CA TYR A 36 -5.56 -3.79 -11.15
C TYR A 36 -5.58 -2.76 -10.02
N PHE A 37 -5.87 -1.51 -10.39
CA PHE A 37 -5.94 -0.43 -9.41
C PHE A 37 -7.16 -0.60 -8.48
N GLN A 38 -6.89 -0.70 -7.18
CA GLN A 38 -7.85 -0.81 -6.10
C GLN A 38 -8.04 0.55 -5.42
N TRP A 39 -9.28 1.05 -5.39
CA TRP A 39 -9.63 2.28 -4.69
C TRP A 39 -9.94 2.06 -3.21
N ASN A 40 -10.23 0.81 -2.82
CA ASN A 40 -10.55 0.46 -1.45
C ASN A 40 -9.29 0.04 -0.70
N PRO A 41 -9.17 0.39 0.59
CA PRO A 41 -8.08 -0.10 1.41
C PRO A 41 -8.13 -1.63 1.50
N PRO A 42 -6.97 -2.30 1.59
CA PRO A 42 -6.90 -3.76 1.52
C PRO A 42 -7.34 -4.46 2.82
N CYS A 43 -7.67 -3.71 3.88
CA CYS A 43 -8.30 -4.22 5.10
C CYS A 43 -9.37 -3.22 5.55
N PRO A 44 -10.57 -3.67 5.98
CA PRO A 44 -11.58 -2.81 6.59
C PRO A 44 -11.17 -2.28 7.96
#